data_AF-A0A914EC17-F1
#
_entry.id   AF-A0A914EC17-F1
#
_cell.length_a   1.000
_cell.length_b   1.000
_cell.length_c   1.000
_cell.angle_alpha   90.00
_cell.angle_beta   90.00
_cell.angle_gamma   90.00
#
_symmetry.space_group_name_H-M   'P 1'
#
loop_
_entity.id
_entity.type
_entity.pdbx_description
1 polymer ?
#
loop_
_entity_poly.entity_id
_entity_poly.type
_entity_poly.pdbx_seq_one_letter_code
_entity_poly.pdbx_strand_id
1 'polypeptide(L)'
;MEKQIENLENNVQIFQMSKCSACDTTLQVPAVHFLCKHAYHLNCFESYSDNAKQCPACVPIAERIRMPSGKDTKGQSSYQQFQKELENSTDPMSLISEYISRGAFEPISK
;
A
#
# COMPACT_ATOMS: atom_id res chain seq x y z
N MET A 1 -21.28 -0.59 10.47
CA MET A 1 -19.88 -0.13 10.64
C MET A 1 -19.39 -0.35 12.07
N GLU A 2 -20.28 -0.38 13.06
CA GLU A 2 -19.96 -0.59 14.49
C GLU A 2 -19.46 -2.02 14.80
N LYS A 3 -20.04 -3.06 14.17
CA LYS A 3 -19.68 -4.48 14.40
C LYS A 3 -18.25 -4.89 14.02
N GLN A 4 -17.53 -4.06 13.25
CA GLN A 4 -16.14 -4.34 12.87
C GLN A 4 -15.14 -3.88 13.94
N ILE A 5 -15.54 -2.95 14.81
CA ILE A 5 -14.69 -2.40 15.87
C ILE A 5 -14.75 -3.31 17.11
N GLU A 6 -15.92 -3.82 17.46
CA GLU A 6 -16.11 -4.73 18.62
C GLU A 6 -15.35 -6.07 18.50
N ASN A 7 -15.10 -6.55 17.28
CA ASN A 7 -14.34 -7.79 17.06
C ASN A 7 -12.83 -7.62 17.26
N LEU A 8 -12.29 -6.40 17.21
CA LEU A 8 -10.87 -6.15 17.48
C LEU A 8 -10.56 -6.07 18.98
N GLU A 9 -11.54 -5.70 19.81
CA GLU A 9 -11.32 -5.52 21.25
C GLU A 9 -11.34 -6.83 22.06
N ASN A 10 -12.07 -7.86 21.62
CA ASN A 10 -12.31 -9.08 22.41
C ASN A 10 -11.72 -10.38 21.84
N ASN A 11 -11.08 -10.36 20.67
CA ASN A 11 -10.44 -11.56 20.13
C ASN A 11 -8.99 -11.66 20.64
N VAL A 12 -8.76 -12.61 21.56
CA VAL A 12 -7.41 -13.03 21.96
C VAL A 12 -6.67 -13.52 20.71
N GLN A 13 -5.77 -12.70 20.18
CA GLN A 13 -4.89 -13.13 19.10
C GLN A 13 -3.79 -14.02 19.70
N ILE A 14 -3.89 -15.32 19.43
CA ILE A 14 -2.85 -16.27 19.79
C ILE A 14 -1.70 -16.11 18.80
N PHE A 15 -0.60 -15.51 19.24
CA PHE A 15 0.64 -15.44 18.47
C PHE A 15 1.40 -16.76 18.58
N GLN A 16 1.31 -17.60 17.55
CA GLN A 16 2.04 -18.87 17.46
C GLN A 16 3.40 -18.73 16.75
N MET A 17 3.92 -17.51 16.57
CA MET A 17 5.21 -17.30 15.91
C MET A 17 6.35 -17.81 16.78
N SER A 18 6.98 -18.89 16.34
CA SER A 18 8.14 -19.50 17.02
C SER A 18 9.47 -19.08 16.40
N LYS A 19 9.51 -18.19 15.41
CA LYS A 19 10.73 -17.80 14.69
C LYS A 19 10.85 -16.28 14.55
N CYS A 20 12.08 -15.78 14.68
CA CYS A 20 12.42 -14.39 14.45
C CYS A 20 12.42 -14.07 12.96
N SER A 21 11.77 -12.99 12.55
CA SER A 21 11.69 -12.60 11.12
C SER A 21 12.95 -11.88 10.63
N ALA A 22 13.94 -11.64 11.50
CA ALA A 22 15.22 -11.01 11.13
C ALA A 22 16.39 -12.01 11.06
N CYS A 23 16.37 -13.08 11.86
CA CYS A 23 17.46 -14.06 11.94
C CYS A 23 17.02 -15.52 11.75
N ASP A 24 15.75 -15.75 11.42
CA ASP A 24 15.12 -17.06 11.15
C ASP A 24 15.27 -18.12 12.27
N THR A 25 15.77 -17.70 13.43
CA THR A 25 16.06 -18.56 14.57
C THR A 25 14.85 -18.65 15.51
N THR A 26 14.74 -19.76 16.24
CA THR A 26 13.69 -19.96 17.24
C THR A 26 13.63 -18.79 18.22
N LEU A 27 12.43 -18.25 18.40
CA LEU A 27 12.18 -17.11 19.25
C LEU A 27 12.39 -17.53 20.71
N GLN A 28 13.21 -16.76 21.42
CA GLN A 28 13.43 -16.90 22.86
C GLN A 28 12.93 -15.63 23.54
N VAL A 29 12.44 -15.76 24.77
CA VAL A 29 12.06 -14.58 25.57
C VAL A 29 13.31 -13.80 25.97
N PRO A 30 13.31 -12.45 25.93
CA PRO A 30 12.22 -11.53 25.56
C PRO A 30 12.04 -11.32 24.04
N ALA A 31 10.78 -11.24 23.60
CA ALA A 31 10.44 -11.10 22.19
C ALA A 31 9.31 -10.09 21.94
N VAL A 32 9.37 -9.41 20.80
CA VAL A 32 8.39 -8.42 20.34
C VAL A 32 7.52 -9.04 19.25
N HIS A 33 6.20 -8.99 19.43
CA HIS A 33 5.21 -9.53 18.49
C HIS A 33 4.39 -8.40 17.88
N PHE A 34 4.20 -8.44 16.57
CA PHE A 34 3.36 -7.50 15.85
C PHE A 34 2.08 -8.16 15.34
N LEU A 35 0.99 -7.39 15.28
CA LEU A 35 -0.30 -7.81 14.71
C LEU A 35 -0.20 -8.27 13.24
N CYS A 36 0.86 -7.85 12.54
CA CYS A 36 1.15 -8.31 11.18
C CYS A 36 1.77 -9.72 11.12
N LYS A 37 1.71 -10.50 12.21
CA LYS A 37 2.23 -11.87 12.30
C LYS A 37 3.75 -11.98 12.16
N HIS A 38 4.48 -10.90 12.41
CA HIS A 38 5.94 -10.91 12.52
C HIS A 38 6.36 -10.84 13.99
N ALA A 39 7.38 -11.62 14.32
CA ALA A 39 7.96 -11.66 15.65
C ALA A 39 9.48 -11.50 15.55
N TYR A 40 10.06 -10.85 16.56
CA TYR A 40 11.49 -10.52 16.60
C TYR A 40 12.02 -10.73 18.02
N HIS A 41 13.29 -11.16 18.14
CA HIS A 41 14.00 -11.00 19.41
C HIS A 41 14.15 -9.51 19.73
N LEU A 42 14.16 -9.15 21.01
CA LEU A 42 14.35 -7.75 21.42
C LEU A 42 15.60 -7.13 20.77
N ASN A 43 16.74 -7.83 20.83
CA ASN A 43 17.99 -7.36 20.26
C ASN A 43 17.96 -7.23 18.71
N CYS A 44 17.28 -8.16 18.04
CA CYS A 44 17.07 -8.07 16.60
C CYS A 44 16.12 -6.92 16.25
N PHE A 45 15.17 -6.60 17.11
CA PHE A 45 14.27 -5.47 16.88
C PHE A 45 15.01 -4.14 17.05
N GLU A 46 15.78 -3.97 18.13
CA GLU A 46 16.57 -2.77 18.40
C GLU A 46 17.64 -2.51 17.33
N SER A 47 18.21 -3.57 16.75
CA SER A 47 19.22 -3.44 15.69
C SER A 47 18.63 -3.01 14.34
N TYR A 48 17.35 -3.32 14.07
CA TYR A 48 16.72 -3.11 12.76
C TYR A 48 15.65 -2.01 12.74
N SER A 49 15.18 -1.54 13.91
CA SER A 49 14.11 -0.56 14.00
C SER A 49 14.49 0.65 14.84
N ASP A 50 14.49 1.82 14.22
CA ASP A 50 14.60 3.12 14.89
C ASP A 50 13.27 3.52 15.57
N ASN A 51 12.16 2.89 15.14
CA ASN A 51 10.81 3.18 15.63
C ASN A 51 10.22 1.96 16.38
N ALA A 52 10.12 2.08 17.70
CA ALA A 52 9.64 1.02 18.60
C ALA A 52 8.19 0.52 18.35
N LYS A 53 7.46 1.13 17.42
CA LYS A 53 6.03 0.86 17.16
C LYS A 53 5.74 0.24 15.80
N GLN A 54 6.75 0.02 14.95
CA GLN A 54 6.55 -0.45 13.58
C GLN A 54 7.35 -1.73 13.31
N CYS A 55 6.73 -2.67 12.59
CA CYS A 55 7.39 -3.89 12.15
C CYS A 55 8.37 -3.55 11.00
N PRO A 56 9.68 -3.80 11.14
CA PRO A 56 10.67 -3.42 10.12
C PRO A 56 10.44 -4.11 8.77
N ALA A 57 9.90 -5.33 8.75
CA ALA A 57 9.52 -6.00 7.49
C ALA A 57 8.30 -5.37 6.80
N CYS A 58 7.43 -4.71 7.57
CA CYS A 58 6.20 -4.12 7.04
C CYS A 58 6.32 -2.62 6.75
N VAL A 59 7.30 -1.89 7.28
CA VAL A 59 7.52 -0.45 6.99
C VAL A 59 7.53 -0.14 5.48
N PRO A 60 8.37 -0.81 4.64
CA PRO A 60 8.41 -0.51 3.21
C PRO A 60 7.09 -0.88 2.49
N ILE A 61 6.31 -1.78 3.06
CA ILE A 61 5.00 -2.19 2.52
C ILE A 61 3.91 -1.22 2.96
N ALA A 62 3.96 -0.74 4.20
CA ALA A 62 3.00 0.23 4.75
C ALA A 62 3.08 1.56 4.01
N GLU A 63 4.28 2.00 3.60
CA GLU A 63 4.45 3.18 2.75
C GLU A 63 3.82 2.97 1.36
N ARG A 64 3.97 1.77 0.79
CA ARG A 64 3.33 1.37 -0.47
C ARG A 64 1.82 1.19 -0.39
N ILE A 65 1.26 0.83 0.77
CA ILE A 65 -0.18 0.73 1.00
C ILE A 65 -0.79 2.11 1.28
N ARG A 66 -0.04 3.01 1.94
CA ARG A 66 -0.44 4.41 2.15
C ARG A 66 -0.33 5.24 0.88
N MET A 67 0.53 4.84 -0.06
CA MET A 67 0.45 5.32 -1.43
C MET A 67 -0.76 4.64 -2.10
N PRO A 68 -1.80 5.39 -2.54
CA PRO A 68 -2.75 4.82 -3.47
C PRO A 68 -1.95 4.28 -4.64
N SER A 69 -2.17 3.01 -4.98
CA SER A 69 -1.45 2.34 -6.06
C SER A 69 -1.53 3.19 -7.34
N GLY A 70 -0.46 3.92 -7.63
CA GLY A 70 -0.27 4.64 -8.88
C GLY A 70 -0.08 3.62 -9.99
N LYS A 71 -1.18 3.01 -10.43
CA LYS A 71 -1.28 2.40 -11.74
C LYS A 71 -1.40 3.55 -12.74
N ASP A 72 -0.37 3.66 -13.59
CA ASP A 72 -0.42 4.37 -14.88
C ASP A 72 -0.57 5.91 -14.82
N THR A 73 0.49 6.57 -14.33
CA THR A 73 0.57 8.05 -14.28
C THR A 73 0.51 8.75 -15.65
N LYS A 74 0.75 8.04 -16.76
CA LYS A 74 0.63 8.64 -18.12
C LYS A 74 -0.81 8.67 -18.63
N GLY A 75 -1.57 7.59 -18.48
CA GLY A 75 -2.98 7.54 -18.93
C GLY A 75 -3.92 8.34 -18.02
N GLN A 76 -3.63 8.38 -16.72
CA GLN A 76 -4.45 9.11 -15.77
C GLN A 76 -4.26 10.63 -15.88
N SER A 77 -3.04 11.09 -16.21
CA SER A 77 -2.77 12.52 -16.46
C SER A 77 -3.35 13.01 -17.78
N SER A 78 -3.25 12.22 -18.85
CA SER A 78 -3.88 12.56 -20.14
C SER A 78 -5.41 12.60 -20.05
N TYR A 79 -6.03 11.71 -19.28
CA TYR A 79 -7.47 11.72 -19.06
C TYR A 79 -7.94 12.94 -18.25
N GLN A 80 -7.22 13.33 -17.20
CA GLN A 80 -7.56 14.54 -16.44
C GLN A 80 -7.37 15.82 -17.25
N GLN A 81 -6.35 15.86 -18.10
CA GLN A 81 -6.15 16.98 -19.03
C GLN A 81 -7.28 17.06 -20.06
N PHE A 82 -7.64 15.94 -20.69
CA PHE A 82 -8.78 15.85 -21.60
C PHE A 82 -10.08 16.33 -20.94
N GLN A 83 -10.37 15.89 -19.72
CA GLN A 83 -11.59 16.26 -19.00
C GLN A 83 -11.69 17.78 -18.81
N LYS A 84 -10.60 18.43 -18.41
CA LYS A 84 -10.54 19.88 -18.24
C LYS A 84 -10.72 20.62 -19.57
N GLU A 85 -10.15 20.11 -20.66
CA GLU A 85 -10.33 20.73 -21.99
C GLU A 85 -11.75 20.51 -22.53
N LEU A 86 -12.36 19.37 -22.26
CA LEU A 86 -13.75 19.07 -22.65
C LEU A 86 -14.75 20.01 -21.98
N GLU A 87 -14.55 20.31 -20.69
CA GLU A 87 -15.43 21.22 -19.93
C GLU A 87 -15.33 22.68 -20.40
N ASN A 88 -14.21 23.08 -21.00
CA ASN A 88 -13.97 24.45 -21.48
C ASN A 88 -14.10 24.59 -23.01
N SER A 89 -14.34 23.50 -23.74
CA SER A 89 -14.40 23.52 -25.20
C SER A 89 -15.78 23.92 -25.71
N THR A 90 -15.80 24.75 -26.74
CA THR A 90 -17.00 25.12 -27.49
C THR A 90 -17.46 24.00 -28.43
N ASP A 91 -16.56 23.09 -28.82
CA ASP A 91 -16.87 21.92 -29.65
C ASP A 91 -16.27 20.63 -29.04
N PRO A 92 -17.05 19.89 -28.23
CA PRO A 92 -16.56 18.70 -27.54
C PRO A 92 -16.32 17.52 -28.49
N MET A 93 -17.07 17.42 -29.59
CA MET A 93 -16.98 16.28 -30.50
C MET A 93 -15.68 16.27 -31.32
N SER A 94 -15.18 17.43 -31.77
CA SER A 94 -13.87 17.51 -32.44
C SER A 94 -12.72 17.26 -31.47
N LEU A 95 -12.86 17.67 -30.20
CA LEU A 95 -11.84 17.42 -29.18
C LEU A 95 -11.72 15.93 -28.87
N ILE A 96 -12.84 15.22 -28.77
CA ILE A 96 -12.88 13.76 -28.60
C ILE A 96 -12.23 13.05 -29.79
N SER A 97 -12.59 13.42 -31.03
CA SER A 97 -12.06 12.77 -32.23
C SER A 97 -10.56 12.97 -32.40
N GLU A 98 -10.04 14.14 -32.02
CA GLU A 98 -8.61 14.43 -32.01
C GLU A 98 -7.85 13.58 -30.97
N TYR A 99 -8.35 13.48 -29.74
CA TYR A 99 -7.71 12.70 -28.68
C TYR A 99 -7.67 11.19 -28.99
N ILE A 100 -8.74 10.66 -29.57
CA ILE A 100 -8.79 9.26 -30.03
C ILE A 100 -7.80 9.05 -31.20
N SER A 101 -7.76 9.97 -32.17
CA SER A 101 -6.84 9.88 -33.32
C SER A 101 -5.37 9.94 -32.92
N ARG A 102 -5.06 10.57 -31.78
CA ARG A 102 -3.70 10.68 -31.21
C ARG A 102 -3.31 9.49 -30.32
N GLY A 103 -4.18 8.51 -30.12
CA GLY A 103 -3.89 7.35 -29.27
C GLY A 103 -3.75 7.68 -27.78
N ALA A 104 -4.31 8.80 -27.32
CA ALA A 104 -4.12 9.31 -25.95
C ALA A 104 -4.66 8.39 -24.83
N PHE A 105 -5.48 7.41 -25.20
CA PHE A 105 -6.12 6.44 -24.32
C PHE A 105 -5.73 4.98 -24.62
N GLU A 106 -4.79 4.75 -25.55
CA GLU A 106 -4.38 3.38 -25.86
C GLU A 106 -3.53 2.81 -24.70
N PRO A 107 -3.93 1.68 -24.11
CA PRO A 107 -3.08 1.00 -23.16
C PRO A 107 -1.83 0.52 -23.90
N ILE A 108 -0.66 0.73 -23.30
CA ILE A 108 0.62 0.27 -23.85
C ILE A 108 0.52 -1.26 -23.97
N SER A 109 0.33 -1.75 -25.20
CA SER A 109 0.31 -3.18 -25.47
C SER A 109 1.67 -3.76 -25.08
N LYS A 110 1.65 -4.80 -24.25
CA LYS A 110 2.83 -5.53 -23.78
C LYS A 110 3.53 -6.29 -24.90
#